data_AF-A0A6B2LVV1-F1
#
_entry.id   AF-A0A6B2LVV1-F1
#
_cell.length_a   1.000
_cell.length_b   1.000
_cell.length_c   1.000
_cell.angle_alpha   90.00
_cell.angle_beta   90.00
_cell.angle_gamma   90.00
#
_symmetry.space_group_name_H-M   'P 1'
#
loop_
_entity.id
_entity.type
_entity.pdbx_description
1 polymer ?
#
loop_
_entity_poly.entity_id
_entity_poly.type
_entity_poly.pdbx_seq_one_letter_code
_entity_poly.pdbx_strand_id
1 'polypeptide(L)' 'MRRNNIGNEGTKYIAQLIQTNSTIIELYLGGNEIGIQGYKYLLKSLHHNATLAQLDLFNNHMNDNYLEAIK' A
#
# COMPACT_ATOMS: atom_id res chain seq x y z
N MET A 1 12.39 -0.48 13.20
CA MET A 1 11.89 -0.21 11.84
C MET A 1 12.58 -1.19 10.89
N ARG A 2 11.82 -2.06 10.20
CA ARG A 2 12.39 -2.93 9.15
C ARG A 2 12.19 -2.23 7.81
N ARG A 3 13.28 -1.83 7.17
CA ARG A 3 13.29 -1.41 5.76
C ARG A 3 13.46 -2.67 4.91
N ASN A 4 12.38 -3.16 4.30
CA ASN A 4 12.47 -4.34 3.44
C ASN A 4 12.58 -3.99 1.95
N ASN A 5 12.71 -2.70 1.62
CA ASN A 5 12.86 -2.20 0.25
C ASN A 5 11.83 -2.79 -0.73
N ILE A 6 10.57 -2.88 -0.31
CA ILE A 6 9.47 -3.42 -1.13
C ILE A 6 9.32 -2.57 -2.41
N GLY A 7 9.40 -1.25 -2.27
CA GLY A 7 9.27 -0.30 -3.37
C GLY A 7 7.92 -0.40 -4.07
N ASN A 8 7.81 0.26 -5.23
CA ASN A 8 6.57 0.26 -6.02
C ASN A 8 6.23 -1.13 -6.57
N GLU A 9 7.22 -1.90 -7.04
CA GLU A 9 7.00 -3.21 -7.63
C GLU A 9 6.54 -4.25 -6.60
N GLY A 10 7.17 -4.32 -5.42
CA GLY A 10 6.70 -5.20 -4.35
C GLY A 10 5.28 -4.83 -3.90
N THR A 11 4.96 -3.53 -3.90
CA THR A 11 3.63 -3.03 -3.53
C THR A 11 2.55 -3.48 -4.51
N LYS A 12 2.88 -3.69 -5.79
CA LYS A 12 1.95 -4.24 -6.79
C LYS A 12 1.44 -5.64 -6.40
N TYR A 13 2.34 -6.51 -5.94
CA TYR A 13 1.97 -7.86 -5.49
C TYR A 13 1.18 -7.81 -4.19
N ILE A 14 1.51 -6.88 -3.28
CA ILE A 14 0.75 -6.67 -2.06
C ILE A 14 -0.67 -6.18 -2.39
N ALA A 15 -0.84 -5.29 -3.36
CA ALA A 15 -2.15 -4.85 -3.81
C ALA A 15 -2.99 -6.01 -4.39
N GLN A 16 -2.37 -6.92 -5.15
CA GLN A 16 -3.05 -8.13 -5.64
C GLN A 16 -3.48 -9.05 -4.49
N LEU A 17 -2.64 -9.18 -3.47
CA LEU A 17 -2.98 -9.91 -2.25
C LEU A 17 -4.14 -9.25 -1.52
N ILE A 18 -4.13 -7.92 -1.34
CA ILE A 18 -5.24 -7.18 -0.71
C ILE A 18 -6.53 -7.41 -1.49
N GLN A 19 -6.50 -7.34 -2.82
CA GLN A 19 -7.70 -7.50 -3.65
C GLN A 19 -8.37 -8.88 -3.49
N THR A 20 -7.61 -9.94 -3.19
CA THR A 20 -8.12 -11.32 -3.15
C THR A 20 -8.23 -11.89 -1.75
N ASN A 21 -7.59 -11.26 -0.77
CA ASN A 21 -7.60 -11.72 0.61
C ASN A 21 -8.86 -11.23 1.35
N SER A 22 -9.47 -12.10 2.15
CA SER A 22 -10.65 -11.80 2.97
C SER A 22 -10.44 -12.07 4.46
N THR A 23 -9.18 -12.19 4.90
CA THR A 23 -8.83 -12.59 6.27
C THR A 23 -7.94 -11.58 7.00
N ILE A 24 -7.18 -10.77 6.28
CA ILE A 24 -6.28 -9.76 6.83
C ILE A 24 -7.12 -8.52 7.18
N ILE A 25 -7.02 -8.12 8.43
CA ILE A 25 -7.71 -6.96 9.02
C ILE A 25 -6.76 -5.77 9.13
N GLU A 26 -5.48 -6.02 9.42
CA GLU A 26 -4.46 -4.99 9.58
C GLU A 26 -3.20 -5.34 8.79
N LEU A 27 -2.64 -4.35 8.10
CA LEU A 27 -1.41 -4.49 7.32
C LEU A 27 -0.47 -3.29 7.55
N TYR A 28 0.77 -3.57 7.93
CA TYR A 28 1.78 -2.55 8.24
C TYR A 28 2.91 -2.59 7.20
N LEU A 29 2.98 -1.56 6.36
CA LEU A 29 3.94 -1.41 5.27
C LEU A 29 4.82 -0.17 5.43
N GLY A 30 4.89 0.41 6.63
CA GLY A 30 5.73 1.58 6.86
C GLY A 30 7.23 1.32 6.64
N GLY A 31 7.96 2.33 6.13
CA GLY A 31 9.41 2.23 5.94
C GLY A 31 9.87 1.35 4.78
N ASN A 32 9.04 1.12 3.76
CA ASN A 32 9.31 0.18 2.66
C ASN A 32 9.53 0.84 1.29
N GLU A 33 9.89 2.13 1.29
CA GLU A 33 10.26 2.88 0.08
C GLU A 33 9.14 2.94 -0.97
N ILE A 34 7.88 2.88 -0.53
CA ILE A 34 6.70 2.92 -1.40
C ILE A 34 6.51 4.35 -1.91
N GLY A 35 6.55 4.52 -3.24
CA GLY A 35 6.30 5.79 -3.91
C GLY A 35 4.88 5.91 -4.49
N ILE A 36 4.59 7.01 -5.18
CA ILE A 36 3.25 7.33 -5.73
C ILE A 36 2.64 6.17 -6.54
N GLN A 37 3.45 5.46 -7.34
CA GLN A 37 2.96 4.33 -8.14
C GLN A 37 2.48 3.15 -7.27
N GLY A 38 3.20 2.84 -6.19
CA GLY A 38 2.78 1.84 -5.21
C GLY A 38 1.48 2.24 -4.50
N TYR A 39 1.34 3.52 -4.14
CA TYR A 39 0.10 4.05 -3.56
C TYR A 39 -1.11 3.87 -4.51
N LYS A 40 -0.95 4.13 -5.81
CA LYS A 40 -2.02 3.91 -6.81
C LYS A 40 -2.47 2.44 -6.87
N TYR A 41 -1.53 1.50 -6.76
CA TYR A 41 -1.88 0.07 -6.69
C TYR A 41 -2.66 -0.25 -5.43
N LEU A 42 -2.22 0.24 -4.26
CA LEU A 42 -2.92 0.03 -2.99
C LEU A 42 -4.34 0.60 -3.02
N LEU A 43 -4.52 1.86 -3.43
CA LEU A 43 -5.84 2.49 -3.53
C LEU A 43 -6.80 1.69 -4.42
N LYS A 44 -6.33 1.25 -5.60
CA LYS A 44 -7.14 0.40 -6.50
C LYS A 44 -7.54 -0.92 -5.85
N SER A 45 -6.64 -1.56 -5.09
CA SER A 45 -6.96 -2.82 -4.37
C SER A 45 -7.94 -2.62 -3.22
N LEU A 46 -7.82 -1.51 -2.48
CA LEU A 46 -8.68 -1.20 -1.33
C LEU A 46 -10.14 -1.04 -1.74
N HIS A 47 -10.43 -0.51 -2.93
CA HIS A 47 -11.80 -0.45 -3.46
C HIS A 47 -12.48 -1.83 -3.64
N HIS A 48 -11.69 -2.91 -3.67
CA HIS A 48 -12.19 -4.28 -3.86
C HIS A 48 -12.08 -5.13 -2.59
N ASN A 49 -11.52 -4.58 -1.51
CA ASN A 49 -11.32 -5.29 -0.26
C ASN A 49 -12.22 -4.71 0.83
N ALA A 50 -13.03 -5.56 1.46
CA ALA A 50 -13.96 -5.15 2.53
C ALA A 50 -13.53 -5.62 3.93
N THR A 51 -12.37 -6.29 4.06
CA THR A 51 -11.94 -6.92 5.32
C THR A 51 -10.79 -6.19 5.98
N LEU A 52 -9.92 -5.55 5.19
CA LEU A 52 -8.80 -4.77 5.66
C LEU A 52 -9.32 -3.47 6.25
N ALA A 53 -9.26 -3.38 7.58
CA ALA A 53 -9.69 -2.23 8.35
C ALA A 53 -8.56 -1.21 8.56
N GLN A 54 -7.30 -1.66 8.56
CA GLN A 54 -6.15 -0.79 8.83
C GLN A 54 -4.99 -1.06 7.89
N LEU A 55 -4.46 0.02 7.29
CA LEU A 55 -3.26 0.00 6.46
C LEU A 55 -2.32 1.12 6.91
N ASP A 56 -1.15 0.75 7.45
CA ASP A 56 -0.10 1.70 7.84
C ASP A 56 0.96 1.83 6.73
N LEU A 57 1.19 3.05 6.27
CA LEU A 57 2.17 3.40 5.24
C LEU A 57 3.18 4.45 5.73
N PHE A 58 3.31 4.66 7.04
CA PHE A 58 4.20 5.64 7.64
C PHE A 58 5.66 5.49 7.16
N ASN A 59 6.39 6.61 7.01
CA ASN A 59 7.81 6.60 6.62
C ASN A 59 8.10 5.92 5.26
N ASN A 60 7.16 5.97 4.31
CA ASN A 60 7.38 5.66 2.90
C ASN A 60 7.71 6.92 2.08
N HIS A 61 8.13 6.76 0.83
CA HIS A 61 8.49 7.87 -0.08
C HIS A 61 7.26 8.55 -0.67
N MET A 62 6.46 9.11 0.21
CA MET A 62 5.28 9.89 -0.11
C MET A 62 5.70 11.36 -0.35
N ASN A 63 6.62 11.57 -1.29
CA ASN A 63 7.17 12.89 -1.54
C ASN A 63 6.12 13.74 -2.29
N ASP A 64 5.61 14.74 -1.58
CA ASP A 64 4.87 15.96 -1.95
C ASP A 64 3.54 15.90 -2.73
N ASN A 65 3.15 14.81 -3.40
CA ASN A 65 1.91 14.79 -4.18
C ASN A 65 1.02 13.56 -3.92
N TYR A 66 0.67 13.26 -2.67
CA TYR A 66 -0.35 12.24 -2.37
C TYR A 66 -1.67 12.47 -3.12
N LEU A 67 -2.05 13.73 -3.35
CA LEU A 67 -3.24 14.09 -4.13
C LEU A 67 -3.22 13.54 -5.57
N GLU A 68 -2.06 13.31 -6.18
CA GLU A 68 -1.97 12.66 -7.50
C GLU A 68 -2.25 11.15 -7.45
N ALA A 69 -2.14 10.53 -6.27
CA ALA A 69 -2.49 9.13 -6.11
C ALA A 69 -4.00 8.93 -5.98
N ILE A 70 -4.75 9.95 -5.53
CA ILE A 70 -6.21 9.90 -5.32
C ILE A 70 -7.01 10.40 -6.55
N LYS A 71 -6.34 11.01 -7.54
CA LYS A 71 -6.93 11.34 -8.85
C LYS A 71 -6.92 10.11 -9.76
#